data_AF-A0A1I4KYI2-F1
#
_entry.id   AF-A0A1I4KYI2-F1
#
_cell.length_a   1.000
_cell.length_b   1.000
_cell.length_c   1.000
_cell.angle_alpha   90.00
_cell.angle_beta   90.00
_cell.angle_gamma   90.00
#
_symmetry.space_group_name_H-M   'P 1'
#
loop_
_entity.id
_entity.type
_entity.pdbx_description
1 polymer ?
#
loop_
_entity_poly.entity_id
_entity_poly.type
_entity_poly.pdbx_seq_one_letter_code
_entity_poly.pdbx_strand_id
1 'polypeptide(L)'
;MKFLDKQDGGIVLEASLVLPLFLSFILLLIAFIQVSLAEMALQSAVSDTTKVVATNMYSIDLLYQETKSKWDQSSAKGLMDTTLDKIDMVKSKAVQGEEFVDEYERWIPEPVIKLMQWEKNQREQLEAMSQSGTEEAKQQIEAIYKPMLNSAVTPLVVTYANKSRLKPERLQVTKVIMPDLNNKEEAFIGIEAQYEVPLTVPFFRKAIVIRKHAYEHAWVGGS
;
A
#
# COMPACT_ATOMS: atom_id res chain seq x y z
N MET A 1 78.66 3.84 -7.61
CA MET A 1 77.88 2.59 -7.77
C MET A 1 76.42 2.98 -7.97
N LYS A 2 75.87 2.72 -9.15
CA LYS A 2 74.49 3.10 -9.52
C LYS A 2 73.62 1.86 -9.31
N PHE A 3 72.77 1.88 -8.29
CA PHE A 3 71.79 0.81 -8.08
C PHE A 3 70.74 0.91 -9.19
N LEU A 4 70.67 -0.11 -10.03
CA LEU A 4 69.58 -0.32 -10.98
C LEU A 4 68.42 -0.95 -10.22
N ASP A 5 67.34 -0.20 -10.04
CA ASP A 5 66.10 -0.71 -9.47
C ASP A 5 65.40 -1.60 -10.51
N LYS A 6 65.26 -2.88 -10.20
CA LYS A 6 64.77 -3.91 -11.11
C LYS A 6 63.28 -4.14 -10.86
N GLN A 7 62.42 -3.66 -11.77
CA GLN A 7 60.95 -3.77 -11.68
C GLN A 7 60.40 -5.16 -12.07
N ASP A 8 61.04 -6.25 -11.64
CA ASP A 8 60.69 -7.62 -12.06
C ASP A 8 59.42 -8.17 -11.35
N GLY A 9 58.85 -7.44 -10.37
CA GLY A 9 57.63 -7.82 -9.64
C GLY A 9 56.34 -7.10 -10.06
N GLY A 10 56.42 -6.12 -10.97
CA GLY A 10 55.28 -5.27 -11.36
C GLY A 10 54.17 -6.03 -12.08
N ILE A 11 54.51 -6.95 -12.98
CA ILE A 11 53.55 -7.67 -13.83
C ILE A 11 52.58 -8.53 -13.00
N VAL A 12 53.08 -9.20 -11.95
CA VAL A 12 52.25 -10.01 -11.05
C VAL A 12 51.33 -9.12 -10.21
N LEU A 13 51.84 -7.98 -9.73
CA LEU A 13 51.06 -7.01 -8.97
C LEU A 13 49.94 -6.39 -9.82
N GLU A 14 50.25 -5.98 -11.05
CA GLU A 14 49.27 -5.45 -12.00
C GLU A 14 48.19 -6.49 -12.32
N ALA A 15 48.57 -7.74 -12.64
CA ALA A 15 47.62 -8.82 -12.89
C ALA A 15 46.72 -9.13 -11.67
N SER A 16 47.28 -9.07 -10.46
CA SER A 16 46.54 -9.31 -9.21
C SER A 16 45.53 -8.20 -8.89
N LEU A 17 45.71 -6.99 -9.42
CA LEU A 17 44.80 -5.87 -9.23
C LEU A 17 43.73 -5.82 -10.35
N VAL A 18 44.11 -6.19 -11.57
CA VAL A 18 43.18 -6.22 -12.73
C VAL A 18 42.07 -7.26 -12.52
N LEU A 19 42.37 -8.46 -12.00
CA LEU A 19 41.36 -9.51 -11.85
C LEU A 19 40.20 -9.13 -10.88
N PRO A 20 40.46 -8.65 -9.65
CA PRO A 20 39.39 -8.16 -8.76
C PRO A 20 38.61 -6.98 -9.31
N LEU A 21 39.29 -6.05 -10.02
CA LEU A 21 38.63 -4.92 -10.68
C LEU A 21 37.65 -5.40 -11.76
N PHE A 22 38.08 -6.34 -12.60
CA PHE A 22 37.26 -6.94 -13.64
C PHE A 22 36.05 -7.70 -13.07
N LEU A 23 36.25 -8.47 -12.00
CA LEU A 23 35.15 -9.12 -11.29
C LEU A 23 34.18 -8.10 -10.68
N SER A 24 34.67 -7.01 -10.11
CA SER A 24 33.81 -5.92 -9.61
C SER A 24 32.97 -5.31 -10.72
N PHE A 25 33.53 -5.15 -11.92
CA PHE A 25 32.79 -4.66 -13.07
C PHE A 25 31.69 -5.64 -13.51
N ILE A 26 31.98 -6.94 -13.60
CA ILE A 26 30.97 -7.96 -13.91
C ILE A 26 29.85 -7.98 -12.85
N LEU A 27 30.20 -7.95 -11.56
CA LEU A 27 29.22 -7.92 -10.46
C LEU A 27 28.34 -6.66 -10.52
N LEU A 28 28.91 -5.52 -10.90
CA LEU A 28 28.15 -4.29 -11.13
C LEU A 28 27.14 -4.46 -12.27
N LEU A 29 27.53 -5.06 -13.39
CA LEU A 29 26.59 -5.36 -14.49
C LEU A 29 25.47 -6.31 -14.05
N ILE A 30 25.80 -7.36 -13.29
CA ILE A 30 24.81 -8.27 -12.71
C ILE A 30 23.85 -7.51 -11.78
N ALA A 31 24.35 -6.58 -10.97
CA ALA A 31 23.53 -5.76 -10.08
C ALA A 31 22.55 -4.89 -10.88
N PHE A 32 22.97 -4.27 -11.99
CA PHE A 32 22.06 -3.53 -12.86
C PHE A 32 20.98 -4.40 -13.47
N ILE A 33 21.31 -5.60 -13.95
CA ILE A 33 20.32 -6.55 -14.46
C ILE A 33 19.31 -6.90 -13.37
N GLN A 34 19.76 -7.14 -12.13
CA GLN A 34 18.86 -7.44 -11.01
C GLN A 34 17.91 -6.27 -10.69
N VAL A 35 18.41 -5.04 -10.70
CA VAL A 35 17.59 -3.83 -10.50
C VAL A 35 16.53 -3.72 -11.60
N SER A 36 16.91 -3.85 -12.87
CA SER A 36 15.96 -3.77 -13.98
C SER A 36 14.88 -4.87 -13.93
N LEU A 37 15.24 -6.09 -13.54
CA LEU A 37 14.27 -7.17 -13.36
C LEU A 37 13.29 -6.87 -12.22
N ALA A 38 13.78 -6.33 -11.10
CA ALA A 38 12.92 -5.92 -9.99
C ALA A 38 11.99 -4.76 -10.40
N GLU A 39 12.50 -3.81 -11.17
CA GLU A 39 11.77 -2.67 -11.69
C GLU A 39 10.60 -3.09 -12.58
N MET A 40 10.86 -3.96 -13.56
CA MET A 40 9.83 -4.50 -14.45
C MET A 40 8.79 -5.33 -13.69
N ALA A 41 9.24 -6.18 -12.76
CA ALA A 41 8.35 -6.99 -11.95
C ALA A 41 7.44 -6.13 -11.06
N LEU A 42 7.97 -5.04 -10.48
CA LEU A 42 7.19 -4.13 -9.64
C LEU A 42 6.17 -3.36 -10.48
N GLN A 43 6.58 -2.87 -11.66
CA GLN A 43 5.65 -2.16 -12.56
C GLN A 43 4.49 -3.06 -12.99
N SER A 44 4.75 -4.33 -13.35
CA SER A 44 3.68 -5.28 -13.70
C SER A 44 2.75 -5.51 -12.52
N ALA A 45 3.31 -5.80 -11.33
CA ALA A 45 2.51 -6.08 -10.14
C ALA A 45 1.57 -4.91 -9.77
N VAL A 46 2.09 -3.68 -9.82
CA VAL A 46 1.30 -2.47 -9.55
C VAL A 46 0.24 -2.28 -10.63
N SER A 47 0.60 -2.36 -11.93
CA SER A 47 -0.36 -2.19 -13.02
C SER A 47 -1.48 -3.23 -13.01
N ASP A 48 -1.15 -4.50 -12.82
CA ASP A 48 -2.13 -5.58 -12.78
C ASP A 48 -3.07 -5.46 -11.58
N THR A 49 -2.52 -5.08 -10.41
CA THR A 49 -3.34 -4.80 -9.23
C THR A 49 -4.26 -3.62 -9.47
N THR A 50 -3.76 -2.50 -9.99
CA THR A 50 -4.57 -1.30 -10.26
C THR A 50 -5.71 -1.62 -11.22
N LYS A 51 -5.48 -2.39 -12.29
CA LYS A 51 -6.53 -2.82 -13.23
C LYS A 51 -7.61 -3.67 -12.56
N VAL A 52 -7.22 -4.63 -11.73
CA VAL A 52 -8.17 -5.50 -11.02
C VAL A 52 -9.00 -4.69 -10.03
N VAL A 53 -8.37 -3.80 -9.26
CA VAL A 53 -9.10 -2.95 -8.31
C VAL A 53 -10.01 -1.96 -9.05
N ALA A 54 -9.56 -1.38 -10.17
CA ALA A 54 -10.37 -0.52 -11.03
C ALA A 54 -11.62 -1.24 -11.55
N THR A 55 -11.49 -2.49 -11.98
CA THR A 55 -12.60 -3.29 -12.51
C THR A 55 -13.63 -3.63 -11.41
N ASN A 56 -13.17 -3.91 -10.20
CA ASN A 56 -14.04 -4.24 -9.06
C ASN A 56 -14.61 -3.00 -8.34
N MET A 57 -14.28 -1.78 -8.79
CA MET A 57 -14.76 -0.55 -8.16
C MET A 57 -16.28 -0.40 -8.25
N TYR A 58 -16.94 -1.03 -9.23
CA TYR A 58 -18.38 -0.95 -9.38
C TYR A 58 -19.14 -1.48 -8.16
N SER A 59 -18.71 -2.60 -7.58
CA SER A 59 -19.33 -3.14 -6.37
C SER A 59 -19.19 -2.20 -5.18
N ILE A 60 -18.09 -1.45 -5.12
CA ILE A 60 -17.83 -0.46 -4.09
C ILE A 60 -18.73 0.76 -4.31
N ASP A 61 -18.90 1.21 -5.55
CA ASP A 61 -19.78 2.31 -5.92
C ASP A 61 -21.25 2.03 -5.60
N LEU A 62 -21.75 0.81 -5.86
CA LEU A 62 -23.11 0.42 -5.48
C LEU A 62 -23.34 0.49 -3.96
N LEU A 63 -22.41 -0.05 -3.17
CA LEU A 63 -22.47 0.02 -1.70
C LEU A 63 -22.41 1.47 -1.21
N TYR A 64 -21.58 2.30 -1.86
CA TYR A 64 -21.51 3.73 -1.56
C TYR A 64 -22.83 4.44 -1.85
N GLN A 65 -23.48 4.15 -2.98
CA GLN A 65 -24.77 4.73 -3.33
C GLN A 65 -25.91 4.26 -2.42
N GLU A 66 -25.94 2.97 -2.03
CA GLU A 66 -26.92 2.47 -1.08
C GLU A 66 -26.77 3.10 0.31
N THR A 67 -25.53 3.27 0.78
CA THR A 67 -25.26 3.91 2.07
C THR A 67 -25.57 5.40 2.03
N LYS A 68 -25.18 6.10 0.95
CA LYS A 68 -25.50 7.52 0.73
C LYS A 68 -27.00 7.78 0.61
N SER A 69 -27.72 7.00 -0.19
CA SER A 69 -29.18 7.16 -0.35
C SER A 69 -29.96 6.87 0.94
N LYS A 70 -29.54 5.87 1.72
CA LYS A 70 -30.13 5.59 3.05
C LYS A 70 -29.74 6.66 4.08
N TRP A 71 -28.58 7.27 3.95
CA TRP A 71 -28.12 8.40 4.78
C TRP A 71 -28.85 9.70 4.44
N ASP A 72 -29.08 9.99 3.17
CA ASP A 72 -29.76 11.22 2.72
C ASP A 72 -31.27 11.18 3.00
N GLN A 73 -31.88 10.00 3.03
CA GLN A 73 -33.32 9.82 3.33
C GLN A 73 -33.62 9.63 4.81
N SER A 74 -32.62 9.30 5.63
CA SER A 74 -32.77 9.15 7.07
C SER A 74 -31.95 10.24 7.73
N SER A 75 -32.56 11.18 8.45
CA SER A 75 -31.85 11.79 9.58
C SER A 75 -31.14 10.65 10.32
N ALA A 76 -29.81 10.73 10.45
CA ALA A 76 -28.85 9.68 10.80
C ALA A 76 -29.08 9.00 12.16
N LYS A 77 -30.27 8.44 12.31
CA LYS A 77 -30.88 7.87 13.52
C LYS A 77 -31.47 6.50 13.20
N GLY A 78 -32.04 6.29 12.02
CA GLY A 78 -32.70 5.01 11.66
C GLY A 78 -31.77 3.81 11.48
N LEU A 79 -30.60 3.98 10.84
CA LEU A 79 -29.68 2.84 10.63
C LEU A 79 -28.74 2.59 11.80
N MET A 80 -28.42 3.61 12.61
CA MET A 80 -27.58 3.44 13.80
C MET A 80 -28.39 3.08 15.05
N ASP A 81 -29.63 3.58 15.27
CA ASP A 81 -30.45 3.05 16.38
C ASP A 81 -30.75 1.55 16.15
N THR A 82 -31.02 1.12 14.91
CA THR A 82 -31.36 -0.30 14.68
C THR A 82 -30.18 -1.27 14.88
N THR A 83 -28.94 -0.83 14.65
CA THR A 83 -27.73 -1.64 14.95
C THR A 83 -27.18 -1.38 16.35
N LEU A 84 -27.23 -0.16 16.89
CA LEU A 84 -26.84 0.16 18.26
C LEU A 84 -27.82 -0.42 19.28
N ASP A 85 -29.14 -0.39 19.04
CA ASP A 85 -30.13 -1.06 19.90
C ASP A 85 -29.99 -2.58 19.82
N LYS A 86 -29.65 -3.15 18.66
CA LYS A 86 -29.34 -4.59 18.56
C LYS A 86 -28.02 -4.93 19.25
N ILE A 87 -27.02 -4.06 19.20
CA ILE A 87 -25.73 -4.25 19.88
C ILE A 87 -25.86 -4.03 21.38
N ASP A 88 -26.67 -3.08 21.87
CA ASP A 88 -26.94 -2.83 23.29
C ASP A 88 -27.92 -3.87 23.86
N MET A 89 -28.85 -4.41 23.05
CA MET A 89 -29.65 -5.59 23.39
C MET A 89 -28.79 -6.85 23.45
N VAL A 90 -27.78 -6.97 22.59
CA VAL A 90 -26.77 -8.05 22.65
C VAL A 90 -25.82 -7.84 23.81
N LYS A 91 -25.43 -6.61 24.16
CA LYS A 91 -24.56 -6.28 25.28
C LYS A 91 -25.27 -6.45 26.62
N SER A 92 -26.54 -6.08 26.72
CA SER A 92 -27.37 -6.32 27.91
C SER A 92 -27.75 -7.79 28.08
N LYS A 93 -27.90 -8.55 26.98
CA LYS A 93 -27.98 -10.01 27.03
C LYS A 93 -26.63 -10.70 27.29
N ALA A 94 -25.51 -10.12 26.86
CA ALA A 94 -24.16 -10.63 27.08
C ALA A 94 -23.66 -10.36 28.52
N VAL A 95 -24.16 -9.31 29.19
CA VAL A 95 -23.93 -9.10 30.63
C VAL A 95 -24.63 -10.19 31.48
N GLN A 96 -25.58 -10.95 30.90
CA GLN A 96 -26.24 -12.09 31.56
C GLN A 96 -25.79 -13.47 31.06
N GLY A 97 -24.81 -13.56 30.14
CA GLY A 97 -24.33 -14.85 29.64
C GLY A 97 -22.93 -14.76 29.06
N GLU A 98 -21.95 -15.28 29.80
CA GLU A 98 -20.50 -15.35 29.49
C GLU A 98 -20.15 -16.21 28.25
N GLU A 99 -21.11 -16.59 27.41
CA GLU A 99 -20.90 -17.61 26.37
C GLU A 99 -20.88 -17.06 24.92
N PHE A 100 -21.15 -15.76 24.71
CA PHE A 100 -21.35 -15.20 23.35
C PHE A 100 -20.28 -14.20 22.86
N VAL A 101 -19.25 -13.89 23.64
CA VAL A 101 -18.21 -12.91 23.26
C VAL A 101 -16.98 -13.58 22.65
N ASP A 102 -16.60 -14.77 23.10
CA ASP A 102 -15.34 -15.41 22.70
C ASP A 102 -15.34 -15.88 21.23
N GLU A 103 -16.50 -16.18 20.64
CA GLU A 103 -16.55 -16.78 19.30
C GLU A 103 -16.59 -15.76 18.15
N TYR A 104 -17.12 -14.55 18.39
CA TYR A 104 -17.25 -13.51 17.36
C TYR A 104 -16.09 -12.51 17.31
N GLU A 105 -15.39 -12.25 18.41
CA GLU A 105 -14.16 -11.43 18.41
C GLU A 105 -13.05 -12.06 17.54
N ARG A 106 -13.08 -13.39 17.35
CA ARG A 106 -12.12 -14.12 16.51
C ARG A 106 -12.28 -13.90 15.01
N TRP A 107 -13.41 -13.36 14.54
CA TRP A 107 -13.73 -13.33 13.11
C TRP A 107 -13.81 -11.94 12.49
N ILE A 108 -13.64 -10.88 13.29
CA ILE A 108 -13.56 -9.51 12.77
C ILE A 108 -12.08 -9.14 12.64
N PRO A 109 -11.54 -9.05 11.40
CA PRO A 109 -10.14 -8.71 11.22
C PRO A 109 -9.82 -7.35 11.86
N GLU A 110 -8.70 -7.27 12.57
CA GLU A 110 -8.12 -6.04 13.15
C GLU A 110 -8.25 -4.77 12.28
N PRO A 111 -8.07 -4.82 10.95
CA PRO A 111 -8.32 -3.66 10.09
C PRO A 111 -9.75 -3.11 10.14
N VAL A 112 -10.77 -3.96 10.29
CA VAL A 112 -12.17 -3.54 10.34
C VAL A 112 -12.46 -2.82 11.66
N ILE A 113 -11.89 -3.31 12.77
CA ILE A 113 -12.01 -2.68 14.10
C ILE A 113 -11.40 -1.27 14.07
N LYS A 114 -10.22 -1.11 13.46
CA LYS A 114 -9.57 0.19 13.30
C LYS A 114 -10.36 1.16 12.42
N LEU A 115 -11.00 0.67 11.35
CA LEU A 115 -11.90 1.49 10.51
C LEU A 115 -13.15 1.95 11.24
N MET A 116 -13.75 1.10 12.08
CA MET A 116 -14.94 1.46 12.87
C MET A 116 -14.60 2.44 14.00
N GLN A 117 -13.47 2.25 14.69
CA GLN A 117 -12.97 3.22 15.67
C GLN A 117 -12.65 4.57 15.02
N TRP A 118 -12.14 4.54 13.78
CA TRP A 118 -11.97 5.74 12.97
C TRP A 118 -13.31 6.42 12.66
N GLU A 119 -14.34 5.71 12.16
CA GLU A 119 -15.67 6.31 11.88
C GLU A 119 -16.29 6.96 13.12
N LYS A 120 -16.16 6.31 14.28
CA LYS A 120 -16.63 6.83 15.56
C LYS A 120 -15.88 8.09 16.00
N ASN A 121 -14.54 8.12 15.90
CA ASN A 121 -13.74 9.31 16.21
C ASN A 121 -13.87 10.41 15.16
N GLN A 122 -14.27 10.06 13.93
CA GLN A 122 -14.51 11.00 12.85
C GLN A 122 -15.85 11.72 13.01
N ARG A 123 -16.87 11.17 13.68
CA ARG A 123 -18.14 11.90 13.94
C ARG A 123 -17.95 13.17 14.77
N GLU A 124 -17.25 13.10 15.89
CA GLU A 124 -17.01 14.27 16.76
C GLU A 124 -16.14 15.33 16.08
N GLN A 125 -15.22 14.91 15.20
CA GLN A 125 -14.28 15.78 14.51
C GLN A 125 -14.83 16.32 13.18
N LEU A 126 -15.63 15.54 12.45
CA LEU A 126 -16.35 15.95 11.24
C LEU A 126 -17.47 16.94 11.58
N GLU A 127 -18.21 16.76 12.68
CA GLU A 127 -19.22 17.74 13.11
C GLU A 127 -18.58 19.09 13.49
N ALA A 128 -17.38 19.08 14.06
CA ALA A 128 -16.60 20.28 14.36
C ALA A 128 -15.96 20.92 13.11
N MET A 129 -15.59 20.12 12.10
CA MET A 129 -14.94 20.58 10.86
C MET A 129 -15.93 20.86 9.71
N SER A 130 -17.14 20.31 9.72
CA SER A 130 -18.17 20.49 8.69
C SER A 130 -18.71 21.91 8.60
N GLN A 131 -18.47 22.76 9.61
CA GLN A 131 -18.81 24.19 9.53
C GLN A 131 -17.80 25.01 8.71
N SER A 132 -16.66 24.43 8.33
CA SER A 132 -15.66 25.09 7.49
C SER A 132 -15.14 24.12 6.44
N GLY A 133 -15.66 24.20 5.21
CA GLY A 133 -15.15 23.47 4.04
C GLY A 133 -13.74 23.93 3.62
N THR A 134 -12.78 23.86 4.54
CA THR A 134 -11.42 24.34 4.38
C THR A 134 -10.52 23.17 4.02
N GLU A 135 -9.68 23.33 2.99
CA GLU A 135 -8.82 22.24 2.46
C GLU A 135 -7.82 21.68 3.48
N GLU A 136 -7.57 22.41 4.57
CA GLU A 136 -6.76 21.97 5.71
C GLU A 136 -7.40 20.80 6.47
N ALA A 137 -8.74 20.74 6.58
CA ALA A 137 -9.44 19.64 7.22
C ALA A 137 -9.38 18.36 6.37
N LYS A 138 -9.53 18.49 5.05
CA LYS A 138 -9.36 17.36 4.11
C LYS A 138 -7.94 16.78 4.19
N GLN A 139 -6.92 17.64 4.26
CA GLN A 139 -5.52 17.21 4.36
C GLN A 139 -5.22 16.45 5.66
N GLN A 140 -5.82 16.85 6.78
CA GLN A 140 -5.64 16.17 8.07
C GLN A 140 -6.32 14.80 8.10
N ILE A 141 -7.54 14.70 7.55
CA ILE A 141 -8.24 13.42 7.42
C ILE A 141 -7.45 12.48 6.50
N GLU A 142 -6.96 12.99 5.36
CA GLU A 142 -6.10 12.26 4.43
C GLU A 142 -4.83 11.71 5.10
N ALA A 143 -4.16 12.49 5.94
CA ALA A 143 -2.95 12.05 6.62
C ALA A 143 -3.19 10.87 7.57
N ILE A 144 -4.41 10.73 8.11
CA ILE A 144 -4.77 9.71 9.09
C ILE A 144 -5.14 8.38 8.41
N TYR A 145 -5.97 8.39 7.36
CA TYR A 145 -6.44 7.13 6.74
C TYR A 145 -5.49 6.59 5.65
N LYS A 146 -4.74 7.44 4.95
CA LYS A 146 -3.79 7.02 3.89
C LYS A 146 -2.83 5.90 4.33
N PRO A 147 -2.14 5.95 5.49
CA PRO A 147 -1.23 4.87 5.88
C PRO A 147 -1.94 3.53 6.09
N MET A 148 -3.17 3.56 6.59
CA MET A 148 -3.99 2.36 6.77
C MET A 148 -4.43 1.77 5.43
N LEU A 149 -4.91 2.63 4.52
CA LEU A 149 -5.30 2.23 3.17
C LEU A 149 -4.12 1.61 2.40
N ASN A 150 -2.95 2.24 2.48
CA ASN A 150 -1.71 1.73 1.90
C ASN A 150 -1.37 0.32 2.45
N SER A 151 -1.46 0.13 3.77
CA SER A 151 -1.21 -1.17 4.40
C SER A 151 -2.22 -2.23 3.96
N ALA A 152 -3.49 -1.86 3.78
CA ALA A 152 -4.54 -2.78 3.36
C ALA A 152 -4.40 -3.23 1.88
N VAL A 153 -3.89 -2.36 1.01
CA VAL A 153 -3.68 -2.65 -0.42
C VAL A 153 -2.36 -3.39 -0.69
N THR A 154 -1.38 -3.29 0.21
CA THR A 154 -0.10 -4.01 0.12
C THR A 154 -0.24 -5.52 -0.18
N PRO A 155 -1.06 -6.31 0.53
CA PRO A 155 -1.23 -7.74 0.22
C PRO A 155 -1.81 -8.02 -1.17
N LEU A 156 -2.62 -7.09 -1.72
CA LEU A 156 -3.13 -7.22 -3.09
C LEU A 156 -1.98 -7.09 -4.09
N VAL A 157 -1.12 -6.09 -3.93
CA VAL A 157 0.07 -5.92 -4.80
C VAL A 157 1.01 -7.12 -4.69
N VAL A 158 1.20 -7.66 -3.48
CA VAL A 158 2.00 -8.89 -3.28
C VAL A 158 1.41 -10.10 -3.99
N THR A 159 0.09 -10.19 -4.12
CA THR A 159 -0.58 -11.31 -4.80
C THR A 159 -0.26 -11.33 -6.30
N TYR A 160 -0.21 -10.15 -6.94
CA TYR A 160 0.15 -10.00 -8.35
C TYR A 160 1.66 -9.88 -8.58
N ALA A 161 2.48 -9.83 -7.52
CA ALA A 161 3.92 -9.76 -7.62
C ALA A 161 4.55 -11.11 -8.01
N ASN A 162 5.56 -11.06 -8.89
CA ASN A 162 6.36 -12.24 -9.21
C ASN A 162 7.26 -12.61 -8.01
N LYS A 163 6.85 -13.63 -7.23
CA LYS A 163 7.52 -14.09 -6.00
C LYS A 163 8.96 -14.58 -6.19
N SER A 164 9.36 -14.91 -7.42
CA SER A 164 10.75 -15.28 -7.76
C SER A 164 11.66 -14.04 -7.81
N ARG A 165 11.10 -12.87 -8.13
CA ARG A 165 11.85 -11.62 -8.32
C ARG A 165 11.63 -10.62 -7.18
N LEU A 166 10.43 -10.57 -6.63
CA LEU A 166 10.03 -9.65 -5.57
C LEU A 166 9.74 -10.44 -4.29
N LYS A 167 10.41 -10.05 -3.21
CA LYS A 167 10.16 -10.57 -1.87
C LYS A 167 9.08 -9.74 -1.16
N PRO A 168 8.01 -10.35 -0.62
CA PRO A 168 6.92 -9.61 0.03
C PRO A 168 7.40 -8.66 1.11
N GLU A 169 8.42 -9.04 1.87
CA GLU A 169 8.93 -8.29 3.02
C GLU A 169 9.59 -6.97 2.61
N ARG A 170 9.98 -6.83 1.34
CA ARG A 170 10.65 -5.65 0.79
C ARG A 170 9.73 -4.80 -0.08
N LEU A 171 8.46 -5.20 -0.24
CA LEU A 171 7.47 -4.50 -1.04
C LEU A 171 6.48 -3.79 -0.12
N GLN A 172 6.23 -2.50 -0.38
CA GLN A 172 5.27 -1.71 0.39
C GLN A 172 4.52 -0.75 -0.53
N VAL A 173 3.22 -0.63 -0.34
CA VAL A 173 2.43 0.42 -1.01
C VAL A 173 2.64 1.73 -0.25
N THR A 174 3.01 2.79 -0.98
CA THR A 174 3.30 4.12 -0.41
C THR A 174 2.13 5.08 -0.58
N LYS A 175 1.31 4.87 -1.62
CA LYS A 175 0.19 5.75 -1.90
C LYS A 175 -0.90 4.99 -2.66
N VAL A 176 -2.14 5.16 -2.22
CA VAL A 176 -3.33 4.76 -2.95
C VAL A 176 -4.15 6.02 -3.20
N ILE A 177 -4.59 6.20 -4.43
CA ILE A 177 -5.41 7.32 -4.88
C ILE A 177 -6.77 6.73 -5.23
N MET A 178 -7.78 7.10 -4.47
CA MET A 178 -9.16 6.66 -4.69
C MET A 178 -9.87 7.59 -5.68
N PRO A 179 -10.74 7.05 -6.54
CA PRO A 179 -11.55 7.87 -7.44
C PRO A 179 -12.59 8.69 -6.66
N ASP A 180 -12.97 9.85 -7.20
CA ASP A 180 -14.16 10.56 -6.73
C ASP A 180 -15.42 9.86 -7.26
N LEU A 181 -16.16 9.21 -6.38
CA LEU A 181 -17.37 8.47 -6.74
C LEU A 181 -18.56 9.40 -7.07
N ASN A 182 -18.46 10.71 -6.79
CA ASN A 182 -19.48 11.67 -7.19
C ASN A 182 -19.32 12.12 -8.65
N ASN A 183 -18.09 12.14 -9.16
CA ASN A 183 -17.78 12.50 -10.55
C ASN A 183 -17.32 11.26 -11.34
N LYS A 184 -18.28 10.59 -11.97
CA LYS A 184 -18.05 9.32 -12.68
C LYS A 184 -17.20 9.44 -13.94
N GLU A 185 -17.14 10.61 -14.58
CA GLU A 185 -16.41 10.81 -15.84
C GLU A 185 -14.88 10.83 -15.65
N GLU A 186 -14.40 11.22 -14.46
CA GLU A 186 -12.98 11.32 -14.13
C GLU A 186 -12.58 10.41 -12.95
N ALA A 187 -13.25 9.28 -12.81
CA ALA A 187 -12.95 8.32 -11.75
C ALA A 187 -11.67 7.53 -12.08
N PHE A 188 -10.53 7.97 -11.54
CA PHE A 188 -9.25 7.25 -11.64
C PHE A 188 -8.84 6.63 -10.31
N ILE A 189 -8.32 5.41 -10.35
CA ILE A 189 -7.60 4.80 -9.24
C ILE A 189 -6.10 4.79 -9.54
N GLY A 190 -5.31 5.14 -8.52
CA GLY A 190 -3.85 5.09 -8.59
C GLY A 190 -3.27 4.25 -7.46
N ILE A 191 -2.27 3.44 -7.76
CA ILE A 191 -1.48 2.73 -6.75
C ILE A 191 0.00 3.04 -6.99
N GLU A 192 0.70 3.44 -5.94
CA GLU A 192 2.15 3.59 -5.90
C GLU A 192 2.74 2.60 -4.90
N ALA A 193 3.73 1.85 -5.34
CA ALA A 193 4.46 0.93 -4.49
C ALA A 193 5.97 1.14 -4.62
N GLN A 194 6.66 0.82 -3.55
CA GLN A 194 8.11 0.81 -3.47
C GLN A 194 8.64 -0.59 -3.21
N TYR A 195 9.85 -0.85 -3.70
CA TYR A 195 10.57 -2.08 -3.43
C TYR A 195 12.04 -1.79 -3.09
N GLU A 196 12.52 -2.44 -2.05
CA GLU A 196 13.92 -2.35 -1.63
C GLU A 196 14.78 -3.42 -2.34
N VAL A 197 15.65 -2.98 -3.24
CA VAL A 197 16.60 -3.83 -3.96
C VAL A 197 17.94 -3.83 -3.22
N PRO A 198 18.37 -4.94 -2.61
CA PRO A 198 19.70 -5.01 -2.00
C PRO A 198 20.76 -5.12 -3.09
N LEU A 199 21.66 -4.13 -3.16
CA LEU A 199 22.83 -4.23 -4.03
C LEU A 199 23.92 -5.03 -3.35
N THR A 200 24.30 -6.13 -4.00
CA THR A 200 25.47 -6.93 -3.61
C THR A 200 26.61 -6.56 -4.55
N VAL A 201 27.28 -5.43 -4.26
CA VAL A 201 28.54 -5.07 -4.92
C VAL A 201 29.71 -5.47 -4.01
N PRO A 202 30.89 -5.77 -4.56
CA PRO A 202 32.05 -5.99 -3.72
C PRO A 202 32.33 -4.70 -2.91
N PHE A 203 32.72 -4.88 -1.65
CA PHE A 203 33.10 -3.84 -0.67
C PHE A 203 31.97 -2.99 -0.05
N PHE A 204 30.76 -2.95 -0.61
CA PHE A 204 29.65 -2.17 -0.05
C PHE A 204 28.31 -2.90 -0.09
N ARG A 205 27.53 -2.79 0.99
CA ARG A 205 26.14 -3.25 1.04
C ARG A 205 25.25 -2.02 1.14
N LYS A 206 24.57 -1.69 0.05
CA LYS A 206 23.57 -0.61 0.02
C LYS A 206 22.28 -1.14 -0.55
N ALA A 207 21.17 -0.67 -0.04
CA ALA A 207 19.87 -0.90 -0.64
C ALA A 207 19.48 0.31 -1.49
N ILE A 208 18.87 0.05 -2.65
CA ILE A 208 18.23 1.07 -3.47
C ILE A 208 16.72 0.85 -3.36
N VAL A 209 15.97 1.93 -3.17
CA VAL A 209 14.51 1.89 -3.21
C VAL A 209 14.05 2.28 -4.62
N ILE A 210 13.37 1.36 -5.29
CA ILE A 210 12.67 1.64 -6.55
C ILE A 210 11.22 1.96 -6.23
N ARG A 211 10.62 2.92 -6.95
CA ARG A 211 9.21 3.28 -6.81
C ARG A 211 8.52 3.21 -8.16
N LYS A 212 7.31 2.68 -8.19
CA LYS A 212 6.48 2.56 -9.39
C LYS A 212 5.05 2.91 -9.08
N HIS A 213 4.37 3.47 -10.07
CA HIS A 213 2.97 3.86 -9.98
C HIS A 213 2.22 3.38 -11.23
N ALA A 214 0.94 3.12 -11.06
CA ALA A 214 0.01 2.91 -12.16
C ALA A 214 -1.33 3.59 -11.86
N TYR A 215 -1.94 4.14 -12.91
CA TYR A 215 -3.24 4.77 -12.89
C TYR A 215 -4.15 4.05 -13.88
N GLU A 216 -5.39 3.79 -13.47
CA GLU A 216 -6.40 3.20 -14.34
C GLU A 216 -7.74 3.90 -14.11
N HIS A 217 -8.57 3.97 -15.16
CA HIS A 217 -9.95 4.40 -15.01
C HIS A 217 -10.72 3.37 -14.21
N ALA A 218 -11.32 3.81 -13.10
CA ALA A 218 -12.16 3.00 -12.26
C ALA A 218 -13.53 2.79 -12.94
N TRP A 219 -13.99 1.55 -12.96
CA TRP A 219 -15.33 1.25 -13.44
C TRP A 219 -16.33 1.55 -12.33
N VAL A 220 -16.80 2.80 -12.27
CA VAL A 220 -17.86 3.26 -11.37
C VAL A 220 -19.13 3.35 -12.21
N GLY A 221 -19.89 2.26 -12.22
CA GLY A 221 -20.97 2.02 -13.19
C GLY A 221 -21.82 3.25 -13.53
N GLY A 222 -22.01 3.47 -14.83
CA GLY A 222 -22.84 4.54 -15.35
C GLY A 222 -22.77 4.62 -16.87
N SER A 223 -23.85 4.17 -17.51
CA SER A 223 -24.81 5.09 -18.10
C SER A 223 -26.18 4.80 -17.50
#